data_AF-A0A5R2N572-F1
#
_entry.id   AF-A0A5R2N572-F1
#
_cell.length_a   1.000
_cell.length_b   1.000
_cell.length_c   1.000
_cell.angle_alpha   90.00
_cell.angle_beta   90.00
_cell.angle_gamma   90.00
#
_symmetry.space_group_name_H-M   'P 1'
#
loop_
_entity.id
_entity.type
_entity.pdbx_description
1 polymer ?
#
loop_
_entity_poly.entity_id
_entity_poly.type
_entity_poly.pdbx_seq_one_letter_code
_entity_poly.pdbx_strand_id
1 'polypeptide(L)'
;MSAPRTLYDKIFDDHVVDRQDDGTCLLYIDRHLVHEVTSPQAFEGLRMSGRKVRHPEKTLAVVDHNVSTSPERKFGIKNEESRIQVEALAKNARDFGVEYYSENDIRQGIVHIIGPEQ
;
A
#
# COMPACT_ATOMS: atom_id res chain seq x y z
N MET A 1 -25.48 -32.72 -2.10
CA MET A 1 -24.67 -31.81 -2.95
C MET A 1 -24.50 -30.51 -2.17
N SER A 2 -23.30 -29.92 -2.14
CA SER A 2 -23.13 -28.61 -1.50
C SER A 2 -23.89 -27.53 -2.27
N ALA A 3 -24.40 -26.51 -1.59
CA ALA A 3 -25.01 -25.36 -2.23
C ALA A 3 -24.00 -24.70 -3.20
N PRO A 4 -24.44 -24.19 -4.37
CA PRO A 4 -23.57 -23.43 -5.26
C PRO A 4 -23.05 -22.18 -4.55
N ARG A 5 -21.75 -21.88 -4.72
CA ARG A 5 -21.08 -20.69 -4.18
C ARG A 5 -20.64 -19.76 -5.31
N THR A 6 -20.76 -18.45 -5.10
CA THR A 6 -20.24 -17.44 -6.03
C THR A 6 -18.71 -17.41 -6.01
N LEU A 7 -18.09 -16.70 -6.96
CA LEU A 7 -16.64 -16.47 -6.91
C LEU A 7 -16.23 -15.67 -5.68
N TYR A 8 -17.04 -14.67 -5.31
CA TYR A 8 -16.83 -13.86 -4.11
C TYR A 8 -16.82 -14.73 -2.85
N ASP A 9 -17.81 -15.61 -2.68
CA ASP A 9 -17.88 -16.49 -1.50
C ASP A 9 -16.64 -17.36 -1.38
N LYS A 10 -16.17 -17.92 -2.51
CA LYS A 10 -14.96 -18.76 -2.52
C LYS A 10 -13.72 -17.98 -2.10
N ILE A 11 -13.50 -16.80 -2.70
CA ILE A 11 -12.34 -15.96 -2.36
C ILE A 11 -12.43 -15.50 -0.90
N PHE A 12 -13.58 -15.02 -0.46
CA PHE A 12 -13.77 -14.56 0.91
C PHE A 12 -13.51 -15.69 1.92
N ASP A 13 -14.16 -16.86 1.74
CA ASP A 13 -14.02 -18.01 2.62
C ASP A 13 -12.56 -18.49 2.70
N ASP A 14 -11.82 -18.48 1.59
CA ASP A 14 -10.41 -18.89 1.55
C ASP A 14 -9.48 -17.96 2.37
N HIS A 15 -9.95 -16.74 2.72
CA HIS A 15 -9.17 -15.73 3.48
C HIS A 15 -9.67 -15.51 4.90
N VAL A 16 -10.75 -16.18 5.33
CA VAL A 16 -11.22 -16.14 6.72
C VAL A 16 -10.28 -16.96 7.60
N VAL A 17 -9.66 -16.28 8.57
CA VAL A 17 -8.83 -16.92 9.61
C VAL A 17 -9.70 -17.42 10.76
N ASP A 18 -10.68 -16.61 11.16
CA ASP A 18 -11.60 -16.90 12.24
C ASP A 18 -12.94 -16.19 12.02
N ARG A 19 -14.03 -16.77 12.52
CA ARG A 19 -15.36 -16.17 12.47
C ARG A 19 -16.00 -16.27 13.86
N GLN A 20 -16.29 -15.11 14.43
CA GLN A 20 -16.88 -14.99 15.76
C GLN A 20 -18.38 -15.32 15.73
N ASP A 21 -18.96 -15.60 16.90
CA ASP A 21 -20.37 -15.98 17.06
C ASP A 21 -21.34 -14.89 16.55
N ASP A 22 -20.93 -13.63 16.55
CA ASP A 22 -21.71 -12.50 16.03
C ASP A 22 -21.62 -12.33 14.50
N GLY A 23 -20.83 -13.17 13.83
CA GLY A 23 -20.59 -13.15 12.39
C GLY A 23 -19.38 -12.31 11.95
N THR A 24 -18.69 -11.62 12.86
CA THR A 24 -17.48 -10.86 12.56
C THR A 24 -16.37 -11.79 12.08
N CYS A 25 -15.78 -11.47 10.93
CA CYS A 25 -14.70 -12.28 10.33
C CYS A 25 -13.35 -11.60 10.54
N LEU A 26 -12.39 -12.36 11.04
CA LEU A 26 -10.99 -12.01 10.93
C LEU A 26 -10.48 -12.46 9.55
N LEU A 27 -10.10 -11.49 8.73
CA LEU A 27 -9.53 -11.75 7.40
C LEU A 27 -8.02 -11.61 7.42
N TYR A 28 -7.34 -12.49 6.70
CA TYR A 28 -5.94 -12.28 6.35
C TYR A 28 -5.85 -11.42 5.08
N ILE A 29 -4.99 -10.40 5.08
CA ILE A 29 -4.76 -9.54 3.94
C ILE A 29 -3.43 -9.90 3.28
N ASP A 30 -3.50 -10.37 2.03
CA ASP A 30 -2.33 -10.88 1.31
C ASP A 30 -1.43 -9.83 0.67
N ARG A 31 -1.95 -8.63 0.44
CA ARG A 31 -1.19 -7.53 -0.16
C ARG A 31 -1.69 -6.19 0.35
N HIS A 32 -0.75 -5.33 0.70
CA HIS A 32 -0.99 -3.92 0.96
C HIS A 32 -0.36 -3.08 -0.14
N LEU A 33 -1.14 -2.19 -0.74
CA LEU A 33 -0.66 -1.18 -1.67
C LEU A 33 -0.81 0.18 -1.00
N VAL A 34 0.29 0.91 -0.88
CA VAL A 34 0.37 2.17 -0.13
C VAL A 34 0.96 3.27 -1.00
N HIS A 35 0.53 4.51 -0.74
CA HIS A 35 0.91 5.69 -1.52
C HIS A 35 1.08 6.93 -0.64
N GLU A 36 1.66 7.99 -1.19
CA GLU A 36 2.22 9.11 -0.44
C GLU A 36 1.20 10.00 0.26
N VAL A 37 -0.08 9.91 -0.11
CA VAL A 37 -1.14 10.80 0.40
C VAL A 37 -1.73 10.30 1.72
N THR A 38 -1.99 8.99 1.82
CA THR A 38 -2.77 8.40 2.92
C THR A 38 -1.91 7.57 3.88
N SER A 39 -0.77 7.09 3.40
CA SER A 39 0.05 6.13 4.13
C SER A 39 0.98 6.75 5.18
N PRO A 40 1.40 8.05 5.11
CA PRO A 40 2.15 8.66 6.21
C PRO A 40 1.47 8.51 7.58
N GLN A 41 0.15 8.65 7.64
CA GLN A 41 -0.63 8.51 8.86
C GLN A 41 -0.62 7.06 9.37
N ALA A 42 -0.68 6.07 8.48
CA ALA A 42 -0.63 4.65 8.84
C ALA A 42 0.75 4.28 9.44
N PHE A 43 1.85 4.73 8.82
CA PHE A 43 3.20 4.52 9.35
C PHE A 43 3.43 5.22 10.69
N GLU A 44 2.87 6.42 10.87
CA GLU A 44 2.94 7.11 12.15
C GLU A 44 2.16 6.39 13.24
N GLY A 45 0.97 5.86 12.92
CA GLY A 45 0.21 5.01 13.84
C GLY A 45 0.98 3.76 14.29
N LEU A 46 1.74 3.13 13.37
CA LEU A 46 2.65 2.04 13.73
C LEU A 46 3.75 2.51 14.69
N ARG A 47 4.39 3.65 14.40
CA ARG A 47 5.46 4.22 15.24
C ARG A 47 4.97 4.56 16.64
N MET A 48 3.84 5.27 16.76
CA MET A 48 3.21 5.65 18.03
C MET A 48 2.81 4.43 18.87
N SER A 49 2.43 3.33 18.23
CA SER A 49 2.07 2.08 18.92
C SER A 49 3.25 1.12 19.14
N GLY A 50 4.48 1.52 18.78
CA GLY A 50 5.67 0.68 18.91
C GLY A 50 5.65 -0.57 18.02
N ARG A 51 4.88 -0.54 16.93
CA ARG A 51 4.69 -1.66 15.99
C ARG A 51 5.56 -1.51 14.76
N LYS A 52 5.91 -2.64 14.16
CA LYS A 52 6.53 -2.73 12.82
C LYS A 52 5.49 -3.15 11.80
N VAL A 53 5.77 -2.93 10.51
CA VAL A 53 5.04 -3.60 9.43
C VAL A 53 5.31 -5.10 9.57
N ARG A 54 4.24 -5.90 9.72
CA ARG A 54 4.35 -7.33 10.03
C ARG A 54 4.91 -8.15 8.87
N HIS A 55 4.51 -7.79 7.65
CA HIS A 55 4.91 -8.42 6.39
C HIS A 55 5.34 -7.33 5.38
N PRO A 56 6.56 -6.79 5.50
CA PRO A 56 7.05 -5.78 4.56
C PRO A 56 7.10 -6.30 3.12
N GLU A 57 7.37 -7.59 2.93
CA GLU A 57 7.38 -8.28 1.64
C GLU A 57 6.00 -8.37 0.97
N LYS A 58 4.92 -8.20 1.74
CA LYS A 58 3.54 -8.12 1.24
C LYS A 58 3.04 -6.68 1.12
N THR A 59 3.92 -5.70 1.28
CA THR A 59 3.57 -4.27 1.22
C THR A 59 4.38 -3.62 0.12
N LEU A 60 3.71 -2.95 -0.81
CA LEU A 60 4.34 -2.19 -1.89
C LEU A 60 3.96 -0.72 -1.77
N ALA A 61 4.96 0.14 -1.70
CA ALA A 61 4.81 1.59 -1.73
C ALA A 61 5.13 2.13 -3.13
N VAL A 62 4.26 2.99 -3.64
CA VAL A 62 4.47 3.67 -4.93
C VAL A 62 4.06 5.13 -4.81
N VAL A 63 4.76 6.02 -5.50
CA VAL A 63 4.30 7.40 -5.69
C VAL A 63 3.52 7.54 -6.98
N ASP A 64 2.33 8.14 -6.91
CA ASP A 64 1.48 8.29 -8.10
C ASP A 64 0.54 9.51 -8.11
N HIS A 65 0.32 10.17 -6.97
CA HIS A 65 -0.60 11.31 -6.87
C HIS A 65 0.11 12.67 -6.98
N ASN A 66 1.30 12.80 -6.41
CA ASN A 66 2.03 14.06 -6.22
C ASN A 66 3.25 14.21 -7.12
N VAL A 67 3.25 13.46 -8.23
CA VAL A 67 4.33 13.49 -9.21
C VAL A 67 3.83 14.14 -10.49
N SER A 68 4.51 15.21 -10.93
CA SER A 68 4.13 15.90 -12.16
C SER A 68 4.26 15.00 -13.39
N THR A 69 3.33 15.13 -14.34
CA THR A 69 3.42 14.53 -15.68
C THR A 69 4.19 15.40 -16.67
N SER A 70 4.57 16.63 -16.28
CA SER A 70 5.37 17.54 -17.11
C SER A 70 6.80 17.01 -17.30
N PRO A 71 7.45 17.26 -18.45
CA PRO A 71 8.88 16.98 -18.65
C PRO A 71 9.80 17.61 -17.60
N GLU A 72 9.33 18.64 -16.88
CA GLU A 72 10.08 19.28 -15.79
C GLU A 72 10.24 18.39 -14.54
N ARG A 73 9.49 17.29 -14.41
CA ARG A 73 9.61 16.37 -13.25
C ARG A 73 11.03 15.85 -13.03
N LYS A 74 11.85 15.80 -14.09
CA LYS A 74 13.27 15.43 -14.03
C LYS A 74 14.11 16.37 -13.16
N PHE A 75 13.60 17.56 -12.85
CA PHE A 75 14.20 18.53 -11.95
C PHE A 75 13.66 18.43 -10.52
N GLY A 76 12.88 17.39 -10.22
CA GLY A 76 12.27 17.16 -8.91
C GLY A 76 10.87 17.78 -8.75
N ILE A 77 10.33 17.64 -7.53
CA ILE A 77 8.99 18.11 -7.17
C ILE A 77 9.08 19.53 -6.62
N LYS A 78 8.57 20.52 -7.39
CA LYS A 78 8.61 21.94 -7.02
C LYS A 78 7.58 22.33 -5.94
N ASN A 79 6.42 21.69 -5.95
CA ASN A 79 5.39 21.95 -4.95
C ASN A 79 5.83 21.37 -3.60
N GLU A 80 5.91 22.21 -2.59
CA GLU A 80 6.47 21.84 -1.28
C GLU A 80 5.66 20.73 -0.60
N GLU A 81 4.33 20.81 -0.60
CA GLU A 81 3.46 19.81 0.03
C GLU A 81 3.59 18.44 -0.65
N SER A 82 3.60 18.42 -1.98
CA SER A 82 3.83 17.23 -2.80
C SER A 82 5.18 16.59 -2.47
N ARG A 83 6.24 17.41 -2.38
CA ARG A 83 7.59 16.96 -2.05
C ARG A 83 7.65 16.35 -0.65
N ILE A 84 7.04 16.99 0.35
CA ILE A 84 7.00 16.49 1.72
C ILE A 84 6.31 15.11 1.79
N GLN A 85 5.20 14.92 1.09
CA GLN A 85 4.48 13.64 1.08
C GLN A 85 5.32 12.52 0.44
N VAL A 86 5.96 12.80 -0.70
CA VAL A 86 6.84 11.83 -1.38
C VAL A 86 8.07 11.49 -0.51
N GLU A 87 8.72 12.49 0.09
CA GLU A 87 9.85 12.27 1.00
C GLU A 87 9.45 11.48 2.25
N ALA A 88 8.26 11.75 2.81
CA ALA A 88 7.71 11.02 3.93
C ALA A 88 7.47 9.55 3.59
N LEU A 89 6.89 9.24 2.42
CA LEU A 89 6.73 7.87 1.96
C LEU A 89 8.09 7.18 1.79
N ALA A 90 9.05 7.83 1.13
CA ALA A 90 10.39 7.30 0.92
C ALA A 90 11.10 7.00 2.25
N LYS A 91 10.99 7.91 3.24
CA LYS A 91 11.53 7.69 4.59
C LYS A 91 10.84 6.52 5.28
N ASN A 92 9.52 6.47 5.27
CA ASN A 92 8.77 5.40 5.92
C ASN A 92 9.06 4.04 5.28
N ALA A 93 9.14 3.96 3.96
CA ALA A 93 9.47 2.71 3.28
C ALA A 93 10.85 2.20 3.69
N ARG A 94 11.86 3.08 3.79
CA ARG A 94 13.18 2.72 4.31
C ARG A 94 13.14 2.28 5.78
N ASP A 95 12.49 3.05 6.65
CA ASP A 95 12.43 2.78 8.09
C ASP A 95 11.72 1.45 8.41
N PHE A 96 10.71 1.08 7.63
CA PHE A 96 9.89 -0.11 7.82
C PHE A 96 10.26 -1.29 6.89
N GLY A 97 11.25 -1.13 6.01
CA GLY A 97 11.72 -2.18 5.09
C GLY A 97 10.73 -2.56 4.00
N VAL A 98 9.89 -1.62 3.56
CA VAL A 98 8.85 -1.82 2.53
C VAL A 98 9.44 -1.54 1.15
N GLU A 99 9.08 -2.37 0.15
CA GLU A 99 9.48 -2.12 -1.23
C GLU A 99 8.88 -0.81 -1.73
N TYR A 100 9.68 0.01 -2.41
CA TYR A 100 9.32 1.37 -2.78
C TYR A 100 9.68 1.70 -4.22
N TYR A 101 8.70 2.11 -5.00
CA TYR A 101 8.88 2.66 -6.35
C TYR A 101 8.79 4.18 -6.27
N SER A 102 9.97 4.80 -6.39
CA SER A 102 10.10 6.26 -6.44
C SER A 102 9.60 6.83 -7.75
N GLU A 103 9.49 8.15 -7.80
CA GLU A 103 9.12 8.90 -9.00
C GLU A 103 10.12 8.75 -10.16
N ASN A 104 11.27 8.13 -9.92
CA ASN A 104 12.30 7.87 -10.91
C ASN A 104 12.48 6.36 -11.20
N ASP A 105 11.73 5.48 -10.52
CA ASP A 105 11.75 4.04 -10.82
C ASP A 105 11.00 3.75 -12.12
N ILE A 106 11.56 2.90 -12.98
CA ILE A 106 10.92 2.51 -14.25
C ILE A 106 9.60 1.74 -14.04
N ARG A 107 9.44 1.12 -12.87
CA ARG A 107 8.24 0.40 -12.45
C ARG A 107 7.20 1.32 -11.81
N GLN A 108 7.48 2.62 -11.69
CA GLN A 108 6.52 3.59 -11.15
C GLN A 108 5.32 3.74 -12.08
N GLY A 109 4.13 3.76 -11.49
CA GLY A 109 2.87 3.97 -12.18
C GLY A 109 1.74 4.18 -11.19
N ILE A 110 0.51 4.29 -11.69
CA ILE A 110 -0.69 4.41 -10.85
C ILE A 110 -0.82 3.14 -10.00
N VAL A 111 -1.10 3.27 -8.71
CA VAL A 111 -1.09 2.16 -7.74
C VAL A 111 -1.96 0.97 -8.18
N HIS A 112 -3.10 1.24 -8.83
CA HIS A 112 -4.02 0.22 -9.33
C HIS A 112 -3.58 -0.47 -10.63
N ILE A 113 -2.60 0.09 -11.35
CA ILE A 113 -1.94 -0.55 -12.49
C ILE A 113 -0.75 -1.37 -11.99
N ILE A 114 0.04 -0.81 -11.07
CA ILE A 114 1.21 -1.50 -10.52
C ILE A 114 0.81 -2.73 -9.69
N GLY A 115 -0.28 -2.63 -8.92
CA GLY A 115 -0.79 -3.73 -8.10
C GLY A 115 -0.89 -5.08 -8.83
N PRO A 116 -1.57 -5.18 -9.99
CA PRO A 116 -1.64 -6.42 -10.77
C PRO A 116 -0.38 -6.75 -11.59
N GLU A 117 0.54 -5.82 -11.81
CA GLU A 117 1.78 -6.05 -12.59
C GLU A 117 2.93 -6.64 -11.76
N GLN A 118 2.87 -6.55 -10.43
CA GLN A 118 3.94 -6.95 -9.50
C GLN A 118 3.48 -7.99 -8.48
#